data_AF-A0AAW1KVP4-F1
#
_entry.id   AF-A0AAW1KVP4-F1
#
_cell.length_a   1.000
_cell.length_b   1.000
_cell.length_c   1.000
_cell.angle_alpha   90.00
_cell.angle_beta   90.00
_cell.angle_gamma   90.00
#
_symmetry.space_group_name_H-M   'P 1'
#
loop_
_entity.id
_entity.type
_entity.pdbx_description
1 polymer ?
#
loop_
_entity_poly.entity_id
_entity_poly.type
_entity_poly.pdbx_seq_one_letter_code
_entity_poly.pdbx_strand_id
1 'polypeptide(L)'
;MITYIWFFIQAACIPSILLGKDTVVAAETGSGKTHGYLVPLLEKLLCAVETSNDEAPNRGKRFSSQLSLILCPNVMLCEQVVRMASCLCDDNGEPLFVAAALCGKQGWPHKRPDIIVHASRTLKLSLCCRPGEKPSTELCARCQTRGV
;
A
#
# COMPACT_ATOMS: atom_id res chain seq x y z
N MET A 1 11.82 28.58 10.67
CA MET A 1 10.90 27.97 11.66
C MET A 1 10.01 26.86 11.06
N ILE A 2 9.75 26.84 9.75
CA ILE A 2 8.86 25.83 9.11
C ILE A 2 9.55 24.48 8.86
N THR A 3 10.88 24.42 8.71
CA THR A 3 11.60 23.17 8.34
C THR A 3 11.63 22.09 9.42
N TYR A 4 11.57 22.46 10.71
CA TYR A 4 11.67 21.50 11.83
C TYR A 4 10.38 20.73 12.12
N ILE A 5 9.22 21.24 11.66
CA ILE A 5 7.91 20.62 11.89
C ILE A 5 7.70 19.35 11.08
N TRP A 6 8.41 19.20 9.95
CA TRP A 6 8.15 18.14 8.96
C TRP A 6 8.63 16.77 9.45
N PHE A 7 9.69 16.74 10.26
CA PHE A 7 10.15 15.51 10.91
C PHE A 7 9.31 15.14 12.15
N PHE A 8 8.69 16.14 12.80
CA PHE A 8 7.97 15.94 14.06
C PHE A 8 6.77 15.00 13.91
N ILE A 9 5.99 15.14 12.84
CA ILE A 9 4.83 14.26 12.64
C ILE A 9 5.23 12.81 12.43
N GLN A 10 6.33 12.57 11.71
CA GLN A 10 6.86 11.23 11.47
C GLN A 10 7.37 10.62 12.76
N ALA A 11 8.18 11.36 13.52
CA ALA A 11 8.68 10.93 14.82
C ALA A 11 7.57 10.60 15.82
N ALA A 12 6.45 11.33 15.78
CA ALA A 12 5.30 11.09 16.63
C ALA A 12 4.45 9.87 16.20
N CYS A 13 4.20 9.68 14.91
CA CYS A 13 3.28 8.65 14.44
C CYS A 13 3.92 7.26 14.26
N ILE A 14 5.18 7.20 13.80
CA ILE A 14 5.90 5.95 13.52
C ILE A 14 5.83 4.95 14.68
N PRO A 15 6.22 5.30 15.93
CA PRO A 15 6.25 4.33 17.03
C PRO A 15 4.85 3.79 17.36
N SER A 16 3.82 4.63 17.33
CA SER A 16 2.44 4.19 17.58
C SER A 16 1.95 3.18 16.53
N ILE A 17 2.30 3.42 15.25
CA ILE A 17 1.94 2.52 14.16
C ILE A 17 2.72 1.20 14.28
N LEU A 18 4.02 1.23 14.57
CA LEU A 18 4.84 0.02 14.77
C LEU A 18 4.32 -0.87 15.89
N LEU A 19 3.84 -0.27 16.99
CA LEU A 19 3.19 -0.96 18.12
C LEU A 19 1.86 -1.65 17.74
N GLY A 20 1.36 -1.47 16.52
CA GLY A 20 0.09 -2.08 16.09
C GLY A 20 -1.16 -1.36 16.59
N LYS A 21 -1.03 -0.11 17.05
CA LYS A 21 -2.17 0.67 17.53
C LYS A 21 -2.89 1.37 16.39
N ASP A 22 -4.21 1.46 16.49
CA ASP A 22 -5.02 2.32 15.63
C ASP A 22 -4.65 3.78 15.88
N THR A 23 -4.05 4.41 14.85
CA THR A 23 -3.45 5.74 14.99
C THR A 23 -4.08 6.71 14.00
N VAL A 24 -4.58 7.83 14.52
CA VAL A 24 -5.07 8.95 13.70
C VAL A 24 -3.98 10.01 13.63
N VAL A 25 -3.54 10.32 12.41
CA VAL A 25 -2.49 11.32 12.16
C VAL A 25 -3.10 12.52 11.44
N ALA A 26 -3.08 13.69 12.10
CA ALA A 26 -3.54 14.96 11.54
C ALA A 26 -2.37 15.94 11.45
N ALA A 27 -2.11 16.45 10.24
CA ALA A 27 -1.13 17.50 9.98
C ALA A 27 -1.46 18.20 8.66
N GLU A 28 -0.84 19.34 8.38
CA GLU A 28 -1.03 20.10 7.14
C GLU A 28 -0.52 19.34 5.90
N THR A 29 -1.03 19.68 4.71
CA THR A 29 -0.45 19.20 3.46
C THR A 29 1.04 19.56 3.39
N GLY A 30 1.83 18.73 2.73
CA GLY A 30 3.28 18.88 2.73
C GLY A 30 3.97 18.21 3.92
N SER A 31 3.41 18.16 5.14
CA SER A 31 4.13 17.74 6.37
C SER A 31 4.72 16.31 6.42
N GLY A 32 4.73 15.53 5.35
CA GLY A 32 5.41 14.23 5.30
C GLY A 32 4.58 13.05 5.82
N LYS A 33 3.27 13.23 6.01
CA LYS A 33 2.34 12.20 6.51
C LYS A 33 2.38 10.90 5.72
N THR A 34 2.56 10.97 4.40
CA THR A 34 2.61 9.78 3.54
C THR A 34 3.77 8.87 3.93
N HIS A 35 4.97 9.42 4.08
CA HIS A 35 6.11 8.66 4.59
C HIS A 35 5.91 8.23 6.05
N GLY A 36 5.23 9.06 6.86
CA GLY A 36 4.92 8.74 8.26
C GLY A 36 4.10 7.47 8.46
N TYR A 37 3.22 7.10 7.51
CA TYR A 37 2.54 5.79 7.55
C TYR A 37 3.20 4.74 6.64
N LEU A 38 3.86 5.11 5.53
CA LEU A 38 4.50 4.15 4.62
C LEU A 38 5.71 3.46 5.27
N VAL A 39 6.57 4.21 5.98
CA VAL A 39 7.77 3.67 6.62
C VAL A 39 7.45 2.58 7.67
N PRO A 40 6.53 2.79 8.64
CA PRO A 40 6.22 1.73 9.60
C PRO A 40 5.42 0.58 8.99
N LEU A 41 4.66 0.80 7.90
CA LEU A 41 4.05 -0.29 7.12
C LEU A 41 5.11 -1.16 6.45
N LEU A 42 6.12 -0.52 5.87
CA LEU A 42 7.28 -1.15 5.24
C LEU A 42 7.98 -2.10 6.22
N GLU A 43 8.33 -1.57 7.40
CA GLU A 43 9.04 -2.31 8.44
C GLU A 43 8.24 -3.53 8.90
N LYS A 44 6.92 -3.39 9.10
CA LYS A 44 6.06 -4.53 9.43
C LYS A 44 6.04 -5.61 8.35
N LEU A 45 6.01 -5.21 7.08
CA LEU A 45 6.05 -6.15 5.97
C LEU A 45 7.42 -6.84 5.86
N LEU A 46 8.53 -6.16 6.17
CA LEU A 46 9.87 -6.76 6.23
C LEU A 46 10.00 -7.74 7.40
N CYS A 47 9.65 -7.34 8.62
CA CYS A 47 9.77 -8.20 9.80
C CYS A 47 8.89 -9.45 9.72
N ALA A 48 7.72 -9.36 9.10
CA ALA A 48 6.85 -10.53 8.88
C ALA A 48 7.49 -11.61 7.99
N VAL A 49 8.48 -11.24 7.15
CA VAL A 49 9.25 -12.19 6.33
C VAL A 49 10.33 -12.88 7.16
N GLU A 50 10.96 -12.17 8.09
CA GLU A 50 12.03 -12.71 8.93
C GLU A 50 11.50 -13.76 9.92
N THR A 51 10.31 -13.56 10.48
CA THR A 51 9.68 -14.50 11.43
C THR A 51 9.20 -15.80 10.78
N SER A 52 9.08 -15.86 9.45
CA SER A 52 8.63 -17.07 8.72
C SER A 52 9.78 -17.95 8.21
N ASN A 53 11.03 -17.59 8.47
CA ASN A 53 12.23 -18.27 7.95
C ASN A 53 12.94 -19.15 9.01
N ASP A 54 12.19 -19.93 9.79
CA ASP A 54 12.77 -21.17 10.31
C ASP A 54 12.88 -22.17 9.14
N GLU A 55 14.12 -22.48 8.78
CA GLU A 55 14.57 -23.49 7.80
C GLU A 55 14.65 -23.09 6.30
N ALA A 56 15.81 -22.51 5.93
CA ALA A 56 16.62 -22.76 4.71
C ALA A 56 17.03 -21.49 3.92
N PRO A 57 18.32 -21.35 3.53
CA PRO A 57 18.81 -20.22 2.78
C PRO A 57 18.60 -20.48 1.29
N ASN A 58 17.47 -20.09 0.72
CA ASN A 58 17.35 -20.03 -0.73
C ASN A 58 16.82 -18.70 -1.22
N ARG A 59 17.59 -18.11 -2.13
CA ARG A 59 17.47 -16.76 -2.64
C ARG A 59 16.14 -16.61 -3.37
N GLY A 60 15.22 -15.90 -2.73
CA GLY A 60 13.95 -15.49 -3.29
C GLY A 60 13.09 -14.96 -2.16
N LYS A 61 13.26 -13.67 -1.84
CA LYS A 61 12.39 -12.89 -0.92
C LYS A 61 10.94 -13.03 -1.41
N ARG A 62 10.25 -14.12 -1.06
CA ARG A 62 8.82 -14.28 -1.26
C ARG A 62 8.18 -13.65 -0.05
N PHE A 63 7.86 -12.37 -0.18
CA PHE A 63 7.09 -11.63 0.79
C PHE A 63 5.87 -12.45 1.20
N SER A 64 5.74 -12.60 2.52
CA SER A 64 4.72 -13.39 3.20
C SER A 64 3.31 -12.96 2.78
N SER A 65 2.30 -13.75 3.14
CA SER A 65 0.89 -13.60 2.75
C SER A 65 0.21 -12.26 3.14
N GLN A 66 0.96 -11.33 3.72
CA GLN A 66 0.52 -10.06 4.27
C GLN A 66 0.36 -9.01 3.17
N LEU A 67 -0.88 -8.55 2.99
CA LEU A 67 -1.25 -7.53 2.03
C LEU A 67 -1.66 -6.26 2.80
N SER A 68 -1.06 -5.12 2.46
CA SER A 68 -1.46 -3.81 3.00
C SER A 68 -2.40 -3.10 2.05
N LEU A 69 -3.48 -2.52 2.57
CA LEU A 69 -4.44 -1.72 1.80
C LEU A 69 -4.37 -0.25 2.23
N ILE A 70 -4.09 0.64 1.28
CA ILE A 70 -4.10 2.09 1.48
C ILE A 70 -5.33 2.66 0.76
N LEU A 71 -6.17 3.39 1.49
CA LEU A 71 -7.33 4.05 0.92
C LEU A 71 -7.04 5.54 0.69
N CYS A 72 -7.25 5.99 -0.54
CA CYS A 72 -7.08 7.39 -0.91
C CYS A 72 -8.43 7.99 -1.38
N PRO A 73 -8.60 9.31 -1.28
CA PRO A 73 -9.88 9.93 -1.63
C PRO A 73 -10.10 10.00 -3.16
N ASN A 74 -9.04 9.95 -3.97
CA ASN A 74 -9.13 9.95 -5.44
C ASN A 74 -8.00 9.13 -6.08
N VAL A 75 -8.10 8.92 -7.40
CA VAL A 75 -7.14 8.13 -8.20
C VAL A 75 -5.78 8.80 -8.29
N MET A 76 -5.71 10.13 -8.47
CA MET A 76 -4.45 10.87 -8.54
C MET A 76 -3.58 10.68 -7.29
N LEU A 77 -4.21 10.66 -6.12
CA LEU A 77 -3.51 10.41 -4.85
C LEU A 77 -3.09 8.95 -4.72
N CYS A 78 -3.83 8.01 -5.32
CA CYS A 78 -3.38 6.61 -5.35
C CYS A 78 -2.07 6.49 -6.12
N GLU A 79 -2.00 7.08 -7.32
CA GLU A 79 -0.80 7.08 -8.14
C GLU A 79 0.37 7.77 -7.43
N GLN A 80 0.11 8.88 -6.73
CA GLN A 80 1.13 9.56 -5.95
C GLN A 80 1.69 8.68 -4.83
N VAL A 81 0.84 7.95 -4.11
CA VAL A 81 1.28 7.01 -3.05
C VAL A 81 2.07 5.85 -3.65
N VAL A 82 1.62 5.27 -4.77
CA VAL A 82 2.37 4.21 -5.47
C VAL A 82 3.76 4.70 -5.87
N ARG A 83 3.86 5.90 -6.46
CA ARG A 83 5.16 6.51 -6.79
C ARG A 83 6.05 6.66 -5.56
N MET A 84 5.51 7.18 -4.46
CA MET A 84 6.28 7.32 -3.21
C MET A 84 6.75 5.98 -2.66
N ALA A 85 5.91 4.94 -2.72
CA ALA A 85 6.29 3.59 -2.32
C ALA A 85 7.36 3.00 -3.22
N SER A 86 7.28 3.20 -4.54
CA SER A 86 8.30 2.75 -5.49
C SER A 86 9.64 3.48 -5.36
N CYS A 87 9.67 4.66 -4.73
CA CYS A 87 10.92 5.36 -4.39
C CYS A 87 11.62 4.79 -3.16
N LEU A 88 10.97 3.90 -2.40
CA LEU A 88 11.59 3.19 -1.29
C LEU A 88 12.33 1.98 -1.85
N CYS A 89 13.59 2.18 -2.21
CA CYS A 89 14.44 1.15 -2.81
C CYS A 89 15.47 0.58 -1.82
N ASP A 90 15.98 -0.61 -2.14
CA ASP A 90 17.15 -1.18 -1.50
C ASP A 90 18.45 -0.51 -1.99
N ASP A 91 19.59 -0.98 -1.47
CA ASP A 91 20.92 -0.49 -1.85
C ASP A 91 21.25 -0.73 -3.33
N ASN A 92 20.52 -1.62 -4.01
CA ASN A 92 20.67 -1.91 -5.45
C ASN A 92 19.77 -1.02 -6.32
N GLY A 93 18.92 -0.18 -5.72
CA GLY A 93 17.98 0.67 -6.42
C GLY A 93 16.68 -0.03 -6.82
N GLU A 94 16.46 -1.27 -6.39
CA GLU A 94 15.22 -2.00 -6.64
C GLU A 94 14.17 -1.64 -5.57
N PRO A 95 12.89 -1.45 -5.95
CA PRO A 95 11.85 -1.09 -5.00
C PRO A 95 11.68 -2.20 -3.96
N LEU A 96 11.63 -1.83 -2.69
CA LEU A 96 11.53 -2.77 -1.57
C LEU A 96 10.23 -3.57 -1.61
N PHE A 97 9.18 -3.02 -2.23
CA PHE A 97 7.84 -3.62 -2.33
C PHE A 97 7.15 -3.33 -3.65
N VAL A 98 6.26 -4.24 -4.06
CA VAL A 98 5.41 -4.05 -5.22
C VAL A 98 4.12 -3.36 -4.79
N ALA A 99 4.03 -2.06 -5.06
CA ALA A 99 2.81 -1.27 -4.86
C ALA A 99 1.98 -1.22 -6.16
N ALA A 100 0.67 -1.44 -6.06
CA ALA A 100 -0.25 -1.36 -7.19
C ALA A 100 -1.48 -0.52 -6.85
N ALA A 101 -1.84 0.41 -7.74
CA ALA A 101 -3.11 1.12 -7.65
C ALA A 101 -4.22 0.31 -8.33
N LEU A 102 -5.29 0.04 -7.60
CA LEU A 102 -6.51 -0.55 -8.17
C LEU A 102 -7.53 0.56 -8.36
N CYS A 103 -7.51 1.17 -9.54
CA CYS A 103 -8.39 2.29 -9.88
C CYS A 103 -9.09 2.04 -11.22
N GLY A 104 -10.42 2.05 -11.22
CA GLY A 104 -11.22 1.95 -12.45
C GLY A 104 -11.25 0.54 -13.07
N LYS A 105 -10.96 0.44 -14.38
CA LYS A 105 -11.01 -0.81 -15.18
C LYS A 105 -9.72 -1.65 -15.11
N GLN A 106 -8.69 -1.16 -14.41
CA GLN A 106 -7.43 -1.89 -14.29
C GLN A 106 -7.65 -3.12 -13.42
N GLY A 107 -7.37 -4.29 -14.00
CA GLY A 107 -7.48 -5.58 -13.32
C GLY A 107 -6.36 -5.79 -12.30
N TRP A 108 -6.38 -6.97 -11.67
CA TRP A 108 -5.35 -7.35 -10.71
C TRP A 108 -3.96 -7.37 -11.38
N PRO A 109 -2.91 -6.83 -10.73
CA PRO A 109 -1.56 -6.85 -11.29
C PRO A 109 -1.04 -8.29 -11.50
N HIS A 110 -0.26 -8.48 -12.56
CA HIS A 110 0.29 -9.79 -12.94
C HIS A 110 1.26 -10.38 -11.90
N LYS A 111 1.91 -9.53 -11.11
CA LYS A 111 2.69 -9.91 -9.92
C LYS A 111 1.86 -9.60 -8.67
N ARG A 112 1.92 -10.47 -7.66
CA ARG A 112 1.25 -10.23 -6.37
C ARG A 112 1.81 -8.94 -5.75
N PRO A 113 0.97 -7.93 -5.46
CA PRO A 113 1.41 -6.72 -4.80
C PRO A 113 1.47 -6.94 -3.29
N ASP A 114 2.42 -6.30 -2.64
CA ASP A 114 2.52 -6.24 -1.18
C ASP A 114 1.65 -5.11 -0.62
N ILE A 115 1.50 -4.04 -1.41
CA ILE A 115 0.71 -2.86 -1.09
C ILE A 115 -0.29 -2.61 -2.22
N ILE A 116 -1.57 -2.57 -1.87
CA ILE A 116 -2.63 -2.12 -2.77
C ILE A 116 -3.08 -0.73 -2.35
N VAL A 117 -3.11 0.18 -3.31
CA VAL A 117 -3.63 1.54 -3.12
C VAL A 117 -4.95 1.66 -3.85
N HIS A 118 -5.99 2.10 -3.16
CA HIS A 118 -7.35 2.10 -3.68
C HIS A 118 -8.05 3.43 -3.48
N ALA A 119 -8.68 3.95 -4.53
CA ALA A 119 -9.55 5.11 -4.39
C ALA A 119 -10.87 4.68 -3.72
N SER A 120 -11.27 5.36 -2.65
CA SER A 120 -12.47 4.98 -1.88
C SER A 120 -13.74 4.90 -2.74
N ARG A 121 -13.88 5.80 -3.74
CA ARG A 121 -15.03 5.81 -4.66
C ARG A 121 -15.15 4.58 -5.57
N THR A 122 -14.07 3.85 -5.82
CA THR A 122 -14.08 2.66 -6.70
C THR A 122 -14.02 1.34 -5.92
N LEU A 123 -13.94 1.39 -4.59
CA LEU A 123 -13.70 0.23 -3.73
C LEU A 123 -14.77 -0.86 -3.86
N LYS A 124 -16.03 -0.47 -4.05
CA LYS A 124 -17.16 -1.40 -4.20
C LYS A 124 -17.07 -2.25 -5.48
N LEU A 125 -16.40 -1.73 -6.52
CA LEU A 125 -16.30 -2.39 -7.83
C LEU A 125 -15.13 -3.39 -7.87
N SER A 126 -14.04 -3.10 -7.16
CA SER A 126 -12.78 -3.85 -7.22
C SER A 126 -12.67 -4.98 -6.21
N LEU A 127 -13.36 -4.90 -5.06
CA LEU A 127 -13.45 -6.01 -4.08
C LEU A 127 -14.11 -7.26 -4.69
N CYS A 128 -14.79 -7.12 -5.83
CA CYS A 128 -15.34 -8.24 -6.58
C CYS A 128 -14.29 -8.94 -7.47
N CYS A 129 -13.15 -8.31 -7.74
CA CYS A 129 -12.05 -8.91 -8.51
C CYS A 129 -11.12 -9.67 -7.57
N ARG A 130 -11.21 -11.01 -7.56
CA ARG A 130 -10.31 -11.84 -6.75
C ARG A 130 -8.88 -11.84 -7.31
N PRO A 131 -7.85 -12.02 -6.46
CA PRO A 131 -6.49 -12.25 -6.91
C PRO A 131 -6.43 -13.48 -7.83
N GLY A 132 -5.96 -13.29 -9.07
CA GLY A 132 -5.79 -14.37 -10.05
C GLY A 132 -6.99 -14.63 -10.97
N GLU A 133 -8.11 -13.93 -10.80
CA GLU A 133 -9.23 -13.98 -11.75
C GLU A 133 -8.99 -12.96 -12.87
N LYS A 134 -8.97 -13.41 -14.14
CA LYS A 134 -8.97 -12.48 -15.28
C LYS A 134 -10.21 -11.59 -15.14
N PRO A 135 -10.12 -10.27 -15.35
CA PRO A 135 -11.30 -9.42 -15.31
C PRO A 135 -12.24 -9.86 -16.44
N SER A 136 -13.22 -10.70 -16.12
CA SER A 136 -14.33 -10.99 -17.01
C SER A 136 -15.12 -9.70 -17.15
N THR A 137 -15.17 -9.20 -18.37
CA THR A 137 -15.90 -7.98 -18.77
C THR A 137 -17.34 -7.99 -18.26
N GLU A 138 -17.93 -9.17 -18.09
CA GLU A 138 -19.27 -9.39 -17.55
C GLU A 138 -19.40 -9.13 -16.04
N LEU A 139 -18.42 -9.50 -15.20
CA LEU A 139 -18.47 -9.24 -13.74
C LEU A 139 -18.29 -7.75 -13.45
N CYS A 140 -17.39 -7.09 -14.19
CA CYS A 140 -17.19 -5.64 -14.10
C CYS A 140 -18.44 -4.86 -14.58
N ALA A 141 -19.12 -5.35 -15.63
CA ALA A 141 -20.40 -4.79 -16.12
C ALA A 141 -21.58 -5.06 -15.15
N ARG A 142 -21.59 -6.21 -14.47
CA ARG A 142 -22.65 -6.59 -13.51
C ARG A 142 -22.57 -5.81 -12.19
N CYS A 143 -21.36 -5.41 -11.77
CA CYS A 143 -21.18 -4.49 -10.65
C CYS A 143 -21.51 -3.03 -11.03
N GLN A 144 -21.34 -2.63 -12.30
CA GLN A 144 -21.75 -1.30 -12.80
C GLN A 144 -23.27 -1.15 -12.91
N THR A 145 -24.01 -2.23 -13.19
CA THR A 145 -25.47 -2.20 -13.36
C THR A 145 -26.27 -2.30 -12.05
N ARG A 146 -25.65 -2.66 -10.93
CA ARG A 146 -26.29 -2.69 -9.59
C ARG A 146 -26.06 -1.39 -8.78
N GLY A 147 -25.77 -0.30 -9.47
CA GLY A 147 -25.48 1.01 -8.89
C GLY A 147 -26.47 2.09 -9.28
N VAL A 148 -27.78 1.81 -9.17
CA VAL A 148 -28.85 2.74 -8.75
C VAL A 148 -29.82 1.94 -7.88
#